data_AF-A0A934H7E6-F1
#
_entry.id   AF-A0A934H7E6-F1
#
_cell.length_a   1.000
_cell.length_b   1.000
_cell.length_c   1.000
_cell.angle_alpha   90.00
_cell.angle_beta   90.00
_cell.angle_gamma   90.00
#
_symmetry.space_group_name_H-M   'P 1'
#
loop_
_entity.id
_entity.type
_entity.pdbx_description
1 polymer ?
#
loop_
_entity_poly.entity_id
_entity_poly.type
_entity_poly.pdbx_seq_one_letter_code
_entity_poly.pdbx_strand_id
1 'polypeptide(L)'
;MKILVLGLGNPILSDDSVGWKVAEAVRQRVDCANVTVQETSLAGLSLLDLLVGYDRAILVDAIRTEDGRPGSVYVLAPEDFRGSPRASSPHDVSFREA
;
A
#
# COMPACT_ATOMS: atom_id res chain seq x y z
N MET A 1 -19.04 -0.64 -7.88
CA MET A 1 -17.89 -0.90 -7.01
C MET A 1 -16.64 -0.32 -7.64
N LYS A 2 -16.16 0.81 -7.13
CA LYS A 2 -14.90 1.47 -7.52
C LYS A 2 -13.76 0.92 -6.67
N ILE A 3 -12.69 0.47 -7.31
CA ILE A 3 -11.54 -0.14 -6.64
C ILE A 3 -10.31 0.71 -6.90
N LEU A 4 -9.54 0.99 -5.85
CA LEU A 4 -8.22 1.61 -5.94
C LEU A 4 -7.14 0.55 -5.69
N VAL A 5 -6.15 0.47 -6.58
CA VAL A 5 -4.87 -0.19 -6.32
C VAL A 5 -3.83 0.91 -6.15
N LEU A 6 -3.28 1.02 -4.94
CA LEU A 6 -2.34 2.08 -4.58
C LEU A 6 -0.97 1.47 -4.25
N GLY A 7 0.01 1.73 -5.11
CA GLY A 7 1.41 1.42 -4.86
C GLY A 7 2.04 2.48 -3.97
N LEU A 8 2.46 2.09 -2.78
CA LEU A 8 3.15 2.93 -1.81
C LEU A 8 4.67 2.79 -1.95
N GLY A 9 5.38 3.76 -1.37
CA GLY A 9 6.82 3.73 -1.22
C GLY A 9 7.54 4.82 -2.01
N ASN A 10 8.87 4.73 -2.01
CA ASN A 10 9.74 5.73 -2.62
C ASN A 10 10.48 5.15 -3.84
N PRO A 11 10.25 5.69 -5.06
CA PRO A 11 10.81 5.14 -6.30
C PRO A 11 12.34 5.18 -6.39
N ILE A 12 13.00 6.00 -5.58
CA ILE A 12 14.47 6.13 -5.58
C ILE A 12 15.16 5.36 -4.43
N LEU A 13 14.41 4.71 -3.54
CA LEU A 13 14.94 3.99 -2.39
C LEU A 13 14.89 2.47 -2.54
N SER A 14 15.71 1.91 -3.44
CA SER A 14 15.91 0.46 -3.63
C SER A 14 14.59 -0.34 -3.53
N ASP A 15 14.43 -1.15 -2.48
CA ASP A 15 13.32 -2.09 -2.33
C ASP A 15 12.02 -1.39 -1.88
N ASP A 16 12.10 -0.17 -1.34
CA ASP A 16 10.94 0.68 -1.04
C ASP A 16 10.17 1.07 -2.32
N SER A 17 10.80 0.96 -3.49
CA SER A 17 10.14 1.20 -4.78
C SER A 17 9.19 0.07 -5.22
N VAL A 18 9.13 -1.05 -4.51
CA VAL A 18 8.40 -2.25 -4.95
C VAL A 18 6.90 -1.98 -5.15
N GLY A 19 6.26 -1.17 -4.29
CA GLY A 19 4.83 -0.85 -4.43
C GLY A 19 4.52 -0.13 -5.75
N TRP A 20 5.39 0.80 -6.16
CA TRP A 20 5.30 1.48 -7.46
C TRP A 20 5.50 0.49 -8.62
N LYS A 21 6.47 -0.41 -8.52
CA LYS A 21 6.73 -1.42 -9.55
C LYS A 21 5.56 -2.39 -9.72
N VAL A 22 4.89 -2.75 -8.62
CA VAL A 22 3.69 -3.57 -8.67
C VAL A 22 2.53 -2.80 -9.31
N ALA A 23 2.29 -1.55 -8.92
CA ALA A 23 1.24 -0.71 -9.51
C ALA A 23 1.44 -0.54 -11.04
N GLU A 24 2.67 -0.27 -11.48
CA GLU A 24 3.04 -0.21 -12.90
C GLU A 24 2.70 -1.53 -13.62
N ALA A 25 3.07 -2.68 -13.02
CA ALA A 25 2.79 -4.00 -13.58
C ALA A 25 1.29 -4.34 -13.62
N VAL A 26 0.51 -3.90 -12.63
CA VAL A 26 -0.94 -4.07 -12.57
C VAL A 26 -1.61 -3.23 -13.65
N ARG A 27 -1.21 -1.97 -13.82
CA ARG A 27 -1.74 -1.07 -14.86
C ARG A 27 -1.58 -1.65 -16.26
N GLN A 28 -0.49 -2.37 -16.52
CA GLN A 28 -0.24 -3.03 -17.81
C GLN A 28 -1.09 -4.29 -18.04
N ARG A 29 -1.71 -4.85 -17.01
CA ARG A 29 -2.42 -6.14 -17.06
C ARG A 29 -3.92 -6.04 -16.82
N VAL A 30 -4.36 -4.98 -16.13
CA VAL A 30 -5.75 -4.76 -15.75
C VAL A 30 -6.33 -3.66 -16.62
N ASP A 31 -7.24 -4.04 -17.51
CA ASP A 31 -8.07 -3.12 -18.29
C ASP A 31 -9.53 -3.24 -17.82
N CYS A 32 -9.80 -2.67 -16.64
CA CYS A 32 -11.12 -2.69 -16.01
C CYS A 32 -11.54 -1.26 -15.68
N ALA A 33 -12.66 -0.81 -16.24
CA ALA A 33 -13.11 0.58 -16.12
C ALA A 33 -13.39 1.04 -14.66
N ASN A 34 -13.62 0.10 -13.74
CA ASN A 34 -13.89 0.37 -12.34
C ASN A 34 -12.65 0.23 -11.42
N VAL A 35 -11.47 -0.02 -11.99
CA VAL A 35 -10.20 -0.13 -11.26
C VAL A 35 -9.32 1.06 -11.58
N THR A 36 -8.97 1.84 -10.56
CA THR A 36 -7.97 2.89 -10.66
C THR A 36 -6.65 2.39 -10.10
N VAL A 37 -5.54 2.62 -10.80
CA VAL A 37 -4.19 2.25 -10.36
C VAL A 37 -3.34 3.50 -10.21
N GLN A 38 -2.84 3.76 -9.00
CA GLN A 38 -2.03 4.93 -8.66
C GLN A 38 -0.79 4.55 -7.86
N GLU A 39 0.21 5.41 -7.88
CA GLU A 39 1.40 5.37 -7.05
C GLU A 39 1.48 6.61 -6.19
N THR A 40 2.04 6.48 -4.98
CA THR A 40 2.30 7.64 -4.14
C THR A 40 3.49 7.39 -3.22
N SER A 41 4.19 8.47 -2.88
CA SER A 41 5.16 8.50 -1.77
C SER A 41 4.58 9.24 -0.56
N LEU A 42 3.30 9.61 -0.60
CA LEU A 42 2.56 10.12 0.55
C LEU A 42 2.37 9.01 1.57
N ALA A 43 2.16 9.40 2.82
CA ALA A 43 1.94 8.48 3.91
C ALA A 43 1.12 9.09 5.04
N GLY A 44 0.81 8.25 6.03
CA GLY A 44 -0.04 8.59 7.16
C GLY A 44 -1.41 9.13 6.73
N LEU A 45 -1.88 10.15 7.42
CA LEU A 45 -3.20 10.74 7.19
C LEU A 45 -3.37 11.34 5.78
N SER A 46 -2.29 11.73 5.12
CA SER A 46 -2.35 12.23 3.73
C SER A 46 -2.78 11.16 2.72
N LEU A 47 -2.78 9.88 3.09
CA LEU A 47 -3.34 8.81 2.27
C LEU A 47 -4.87 8.87 2.21
N LEU A 48 -5.54 9.41 3.24
CA LEU A 48 -7.00 9.43 3.31
C LEU A 48 -7.61 10.13 2.10
N ASP A 49 -7.02 11.23 1.66
CA ASP A 49 -7.48 12.00 0.50
C ASP A 49 -7.49 11.17 -0.80
N LEU A 50 -6.60 10.17 -0.91
CA LEU A 50 -6.53 9.27 -2.06
C LEU A 50 -7.56 8.14 -1.98
N LEU A 51 -7.98 7.76 -0.77
CA LEU A 51 -8.93 6.67 -0.54
C LEU A 51 -10.38 7.11 -0.73
N VAL A 52 -10.69 8.41 -0.56
CA VAL A 52 -12.04 8.95 -0.65
C VAL A 52 -12.69 8.62 -2.01
N GLY A 53 -13.93 8.12 -1.96
CA GLY A 53 -14.74 7.85 -3.15
C GLY A 53 -14.53 6.47 -3.77
N TYR A 54 -13.68 5.62 -3.19
CA TYR A 54 -13.53 4.22 -3.55
C TYR A 54 -14.27 3.31 -2.56
N ASP A 55 -14.85 2.22 -3.07
CA ASP A 55 -15.53 1.21 -2.26
C ASP A 55 -14.54 0.21 -1.66
N ARG A 56 -13.37 0.06 -2.29
CA ARG A 56 -12.30 -0.85 -1.86
C ARG A 56 -10.93 -0.30 -2.25
N ALA A 57 -9.96 -0.41 -1.35
CA ALA A 57 -8.56 -0.11 -1.61
C ALA A 57 -7.69 -1.36 -1.43
N ILE A 58 -6.71 -1.53 -2.32
CA ILE A 58 -5.64 -2.53 -2.25
C ILE A 58 -4.34 -1.75 -2.18
N LEU A 59 -3.68 -1.81 -1.04
CA LEU A 59 -2.41 -1.13 -0.80
C LEU A 59 -1.26 -2.11 -1.03
N VAL A 60 -0.24 -1.68 -1.75
CA VAL A 60 0.98 -2.47 -1.97
C VAL A 60 2.17 -1.66 -1.48
N ASP A 61 2.86 -2.15 -0.45
CA ASP A 61 3.97 -1.45 0.20
C ASP A 61 5.12 -2.42 0.51
N ALA A 62 6.33 -1.89 0.62
CA ALA A 62 7.45 -2.60 1.21
C ALA A 62 7.30 -2.60 2.74
N ILE A 63 7.18 -3.77 3.36
CA ILE A 63 7.06 -3.87 4.81
C ILE A 63 8.25 -4.60 5.43
N ARG A 64 8.59 -4.21 6.66
CA ARG A 64 9.52 -4.93 7.52
C ARG A 64 8.73 -5.70 8.58
N THR A 65 9.07 -6.96 8.76
CA THR A 65 8.49 -7.84 9.78
C THR A 65 9.64 -8.40 10.63
N GLU A 66 9.37 -8.72 11.90
CA GLU A 66 10.42 -9.12 12.85
C GLU A 66 11.16 -10.39 12.40
N ASP A 67 10.42 -11.41 11.92
CA ASP A 67 10.97 -12.70 11.50
C ASP A 67 10.86 -12.96 9.98
N GLY A 68 10.56 -11.93 9.20
CA GLY A 68 10.37 -12.06 7.75
C GLY A 68 11.65 -12.23 6.97
N ARG A 69 11.57 -12.95 5.85
CA ARG A 69 12.66 -13.06 4.87
C ARG A 69 12.47 -12.05 3.75
N PRO A 70 13.52 -11.35 3.27
CA PRO A 70 13.42 -10.47 2.10
C PRO A 70 12.76 -11.17 0.90
N GLY A 71 11.86 -10.47 0.21
CA GLY A 71 11.07 -11.01 -0.90
C GLY A 71 9.84 -11.85 -0.50
N SER A 72 9.60 -12.06 0.79
CA SER A 72 8.34 -12.67 1.25
C SER A 72 7.16 -11.74 0.97
N VAL A 73 6.04 -12.31 0.53
CA VAL A 73 4.80 -11.56 0.25
C VAL A 73 3.77 -11.87 1.33
N TYR A 74 3.20 -10.83 1.91
CA TYR A 74 2.15 -10.92 2.91
C TYR A 74 0.87 -10.30 2.38
N VAL A 75 -0.26 -10.93 2.64
CA VAL A 75 -1.59 -10.37 2.41
C VAL A 75 -2.17 -10.08 3.78
N LEU A 76 -2.30 -8.80 4.11
CA LEU A 76 -2.78 -8.34 5.40
C LEU A 76 -4.16 -7.70 5.22
N ALA A 77 -5.08 -8.06 6.10
CA ALA A 77 -6.35 -7.41 6.28
C ALA A 77 -6.25 -6.35 7.40
N PRO A 78 -7.17 -5.37 7.46
CA PRO A 78 -7.21 -4.38 8.54
C PRO A 78 -7.17 -4.99 9.95
N GLU A 79 -7.74 -6.18 10.12
CA GLU A 79 -7.77 -6.92 11.37
C GLU A 79 -6.39 -7.40 11.83
N ASP A 80 -5.46 -7.62 10.91
CA ASP A 80 -4.10 -8.09 11.21
C ASP A 80 -3.23 -7.00 11.87
N PHE A 81 -3.66 -5.74 11.79
CA PHE A 81 -2.99 -4.61 12.45
C PHE A 81 -3.48 -4.39 13.89
N ARG A 82 -4.42 -5.21 14.39
CA ARG A 82 -4.93 -5.10 15.76
C ARG A 82 -3.88 -5.61 16.76
N GLY A 83 -3.32 -4.68 17.55
CA GLY A 83 -2.48 -5.01 18.71
C GLY A 83 -0.98 -4.76 18.56
N SER A 84 -0.49 -4.37 17.37
CA SER A 84 0.89 -3.94 17.19
C SER A 84 1.01 -2.42 17.31
N PRO A 85 1.67 -1.88 18.35
CA PRO A 85 2.01 -0.45 18.42
C PRO A 85 3.07 -0.02 17.38
N ARG A 86 3.58 -0.96 16.57
CA ARG A 86 4.64 -0.76 15.58
C ARG A 86 4.24 -1.17 14.16
N ALA A 87 2.95 -1.11 13.82
CA ALA A 87 2.55 -1.04 12.41
C ALA A 87 2.91 0.34 11.82
N SER A 88 4.13 0.80 12.08
CA SER A 88 4.74 2.00 11.55
C SER A 88 5.51 1.58 10.30
N SER A 89 4.93 1.88 9.14
CA SER A 89 5.73 2.06 7.94
C SER A 89 6.77 3.15 8.25
N PRO A 90 7.98 3.15 7.64
CA PRO A 90 8.96 4.23 7.78
C PRO A 90 8.40 5.64 7.47
N HIS A 91 7.19 5.71 6.92
CA HIS A 91 6.50 6.91 6.50
C HIS A 91 5.39 7.38 7.47
N ASP A 92 5.51 7.03 8.76
CA ASP A 92 5.05 7.87 9.89
C ASP A 92 3.54 8.24 9.98
N VAL A 93 2.66 7.23 10.07
CA VAL A 93 1.51 7.08 11.00
C VAL A 93 0.99 5.65 10.79
N SER A 94 0.58 4.97 11.87
CA SER A 94 0.06 3.59 11.77
C SER A 94 -1.26 3.55 11.00
N PHE A 95 -1.44 2.57 10.10
CA PHE A 95 -2.70 2.30 9.37
C PHE A 95 -3.94 2.15 10.27
N ARG A 96 -3.75 2.07 11.59
CA ARG A 96 -4.79 2.03 12.61
C ARG A 96 -5.50 3.36 12.85
N GLU A 97 -4.90 4.50 12.51
CA GLU A 97 -5.45 5.83 12.81
C GLU A 97 -6.18 6.48 11.62
N ALA A 98 -6.40 5.72 10.55
CA ALA A 98 -7.16 6.10 9.36
C ALA A 98 -8.62 5.61 9.43
#